data_AF-A0A4W2C7D2-F1
#
_entry.id   AF-A0A4W2C7D2-F1
#
_cell.length_a   1.000
_cell.length_b   1.000
_cell.length_c   1.000
_cell.angle_alpha   90.00
_cell.angle_beta   90.00
_cell.angle_gamma   90.00
#
_symmetry.space_group_name_H-M   'P 1'
#
loop_
_entity.id
_entity.type
_entity.pdbx_description
1 polymer ?
#
loop_
_entity_poly.entity_id
_entity_poly.type
_entity_poly.pdbx_seq_one_letter_code
_entity_poly.pdbx_strand_id
1 'polypeptide(L)'
;MESGLIRRLAPRLGIAEQEVLRKAEEYLRLSRVKCVGLSARTTETSNAVMCLDLAASCMKCPLDRAYLIKLSGLNKKMYQSCLKSFECLLGLNSNIGIRDLAVQFSCTEAVNLASKILQSYESSLPQTQQVDLDLSRPLFTTAALLSACKRSWRFSYSTTEEKEDSD
;
A
#
# COMPACT_ATOMS: atom_id res chain seq x y z
N MET A 1 22.84 -18.74 -2.30
CA MET A 1 22.50 -19.72 -1.25
C MET A 1 21.10 -19.51 -0.64
N GLU A 2 20.33 -18.45 -0.97
CA GLU A 2 19.09 -18.14 -0.23
C GLU A 2 17.76 -18.64 -0.84
N SER A 3 17.73 -19.14 -2.08
CA SER A 3 16.58 -19.92 -2.58
C SER A 3 16.29 -21.15 -1.70
N GLY A 4 17.29 -21.61 -0.95
CA GLY A 4 17.15 -22.66 0.05
C GLY A 4 16.22 -22.28 1.21
N LEU A 5 16.11 -20.99 1.59
CA LEU A 5 15.25 -20.59 2.71
C LEU A 5 13.78 -20.72 2.37
N ILE A 6 13.36 -20.22 1.20
CA ILE A 6 11.98 -20.34 0.70
C ILE A 6 11.59 -21.81 0.58
N ARG A 7 12.45 -22.64 -0.02
CA ARG A 7 12.22 -24.09 -0.18
C ARG A 7 12.18 -24.86 1.14
N ARG A 8 12.87 -24.40 2.18
CA ARG A 8 12.83 -25.01 3.53
C ARG A 8 11.60 -24.60 4.32
N LEU A 9 11.12 -23.36 4.14
CA LEU A 9 10.00 -22.82 4.91
C LEU A 9 8.64 -23.17 4.28
N ALA A 10 8.55 -23.23 2.96
CA ALA A 10 7.30 -23.49 2.27
C ALA A 10 6.61 -24.83 2.64
N PRO A 11 7.32 -25.97 2.76
CA PRO A 11 6.70 -27.22 3.20
C PRO A 11 6.11 -27.13 4.61
N ARG A 12 6.72 -26.32 5.50
CA ARG A 12 6.23 -26.10 6.87
C ARG A 12 4.91 -25.31 6.89
N LEU A 13 4.64 -24.56 5.82
CA LEU A 13 3.43 -23.76 5.63
C LEU A 13 2.36 -24.50 4.82
N GLY A 14 2.62 -25.74 4.39
CA GLY A 14 1.73 -26.50 3.51
C GLY A 14 1.76 -26.03 2.05
N ILE A 15 2.76 -25.24 1.65
CA ILE A 15 2.90 -24.72 0.29
C ILE A 15 3.70 -25.75 -0.53
N ALA A 16 3.04 -26.42 -1.46
CA ALA A 16 3.65 -27.36 -2.41
C ALA A 16 3.69 -26.83 -3.85
N GLU A 17 2.91 -25.77 -4.15
CA GLU A 17 2.81 -25.22 -5.50
C GLU A 17 4.09 -24.51 -5.93
N GLN A 18 4.66 -24.98 -7.04
CA GLN A 18 5.91 -24.45 -7.58
C GLN A 18 5.78 -22.99 -8.06
N GLU A 19 4.61 -22.58 -8.52
CA GLU A 19 4.32 -21.19 -8.92
C GLU A 19 4.40 -20.23 -7.71
N VAL A 20 3.87 -20.64 -6.56
CA VAL A 20 3.96 -19.86 -5.30
C VAL A 20 5.42 -19.76 -4.85
N LEU A 21 6.18 -20.85 -4.92
CA LEU A 21 7.61 -20.84 -4.58
C LEU A 21 8.41 -19.88 -5.48
N ARG A 22 8.19 -19.95 -6.79
CA ARG A 22 8.87 -19.09 -7.76
C ARG A 22 8.54 -17.62 -7.52
N LYS A 23 7.27 -17.32 -7.21
CA LYS A 23 6.83 -15.95 -6.90
C LYS A 23 7.41 -15.45 -5.58
N ALA A 24 7.50 -16.30 -4.56
CA ALA A 24 8.12 -15.94 -3.29
C ALA A 24 9.64 -15.69 -3.43
N GLU A 25 10.34 -16.49 -4.23
CA GLU A 25 11.75 -16.26 -4.56
C GLU A 25 11.96 -14.93 -5.30
N GLU A 26 11.05 -14.58 -6.22
CA GLU A 26 11.04 -13.28 -6.90
C GLU A 26 10.89 -12.11 -5.92
N TYR A 27 9.91 -12.18 -5.01
CA TYR A 27 9.69 -11.16 -3.98
C TYR A 27 10.86 -11.05 -3.00
N LEU A 28 11.47 -12.17 -2.63
CA LEU A 28 12.66 -12.16 -1.77
C LEU A 28 13.84 -11.47 -2.47
N ARG A 29 14.03 -11.70 -3.77
CA ARG A 29 15.06 -11.01 -4.55
C ARG A 29 14.75 -9.51 -4.68
N LEU A 30 13.50 -9.16 -4.92
CA LEU A 30 13.06 -7.77 -5.10
C LEU A 30 13.16 -6.97 -3.78
N SER A 31 12.82 -7.57 -2.65
CA SER A 31 12.88 -6.93 -1.34
C SER A 31 14.29 -6.52 -0.93
N ARG A 32 15.32 -7.25 -1.36
CA ARG A 32 16.72 -6.87 -1.09
C ARG A 32 17.12 -5.55 -1.71
N VAL A 33 16.50 -5.20 -2.84
CA VAL A 33 16.80 -3.97 -3.56
C VAL A 33 15.85 -2.85 -3.12
N LYS A 34 14.55 -3.16 -2.98
CA LYS A 34 13.52 -2.14 -2.67
C LYS A 34 13.28 -1.91 -1.18
N CYS A 35 13.59 -2.89 -0.32
CA CYS A 35 13.25 -2.88 1.11
C CYS A 35 14.49 -2.87 2.02
N VAL A 36 15.61 -2.28 1.59
CA VAL A 36 16.88 -2.28 2.34
C VAL A 36 16.71 -1.74 3.76
N GLY A 37 16.05 -0.59 3.92
CA GLY A 37 15.85 0.04 5.23
C GLY A 37 14.93 -0.74 6.17
N LEU A 38 13.97 -1.51 5.62
CA LEU A 38 13.10 -2.38 6.40
C LEU A 38 13.83 -3.69 6.78
N SER A 39 14.60 -4.23 5.84
CA SER A 39 15.38 -5.47 6.00
C SER A 39 16.46 -5.35 7.09
N ALA A 40 16.95 -4.14 7.38
CA ALA A 40 17.87 -3.90 8.48
C ALA A 40 17.24 -4.12 9.87
N ARG A 41 15.91 -4.11 9.97
CA ARG A 41 15.16 -4.26 11.23
C ARG A 41 14.51 -5.63 11.37
N THR A 42 14.57 -6.46 10.34
CA THR A 42 13.91 -7.77 10.27
C THR A 42 14.93 -8.87 9.98
N THR A 43 14.63 -10.10 10.36
CA THR A 43 15.52 -11.24 10.09
C THR A 43 15.31 -11.77 8.67
N GLU A 44 16.32 -12.41 8.09
CA GLU A 44 16.19 -13.07 6.79
C GLU A 44 15.05 -14.11 6.75
N THR A 45 14.86 -14.83 7.87
CA THR A 45 13.74 -15.77 8.02
C THR A 45 12.39 -15.06 7.99
N SER A 46 12.24 -13.93 8.70
CA SER A 46 11.00 -13.16 8.68
C SER A 46 10.70 -12.58 7.30
N ASN A 47 11.72 -12.12 6.57
CA ASN A 47 11.57 -11.62 5.20
C ASN A 47 11.12 -12.74 4.25
N ALA A 48 11.70 -13.94 4.37
CA ALA A 48 11.30 -15.11 3.58
C ALA A 48 9.86 -15.54 3.88
N VAL A 49 9.45 -15.53 5.15
CA VAL A 49 8.06 -15.84 5.56
C VAL A 49 7.07 -14.79 5.02
N MET A 50 7.41 -13.50 5.08
CA MET A 50 6.57 -12.44 4.50
C MET A 50 6.46 -12.57 2.97
N CYS A 51 7.55 -12.86 2.28
CA CYS A 51 7.52 -13.06 0.82
C CYS A 51 6.65 -14.28 0.43
N LEU A 52 6.65 -15.34 1.26
CA LEU A 52 5.76 -16.48 1.10
C LEU A 52 4.28 -16.13 1.33
N ASP A 53 3.98 -15.35 2.38
CA ASP A 53 2.62 -14.86 2.65
C ASP A 53 2.08 -14.01 1.48
N LEU A 54 2.91 -13.12 0.95
CA LEU A 54 2.56 -12.28 -0.20
C LEU A 54 2.36 -13.08 -1.48
N ALA A 55 3.22 -14.07 -1.75
CA ALA A 55 3.08 -14.96 -2.89
C ALA A 55 1.81 -15.81 -2.80
N ALA A 56 1.51 -16.37 -1.63
CA ALA A 56 0.30 -17.13 -1.39
C ALA A 56 -0.95 -16.26 -1.52
N SER A 57 -0.92 -15.04 -0.98
CA SER A 57 -2.01 -14.06 -1.13
C SER A 57 -2.26 -13.69 -2.59
N CYS A 58 -1.20 -13.52 -3.39
CA CYS A 58 -1.29 -13.25 -4.83
C CYS A 58 -1.94 -14.42 -5.60
N MET A 59 -1.60 -15.66 -5.23
CA MET A 59 -2.13 -16.88 -5.83
C MET A 59 -3.43 -17.39 -5.19
N LYS A 60 -4.01 -16.62 -4.26
CA LYS A 60 -5.23 -16.98 -3.49
C LYS A 60 -5.11 -18.32 -2.74
N CYS A 61 -3.90 -18.68 -2.32
CA CYS A 61 -3.62 -19.85 -1.51
C CYS A 61 -3.89 -19.51 -0.03
N PRO A 62 -4.82 -20.22 0.65
CA PRO A 62 -5.12 -19.94 2.05
C PRO A 62 -3.99 -20.43 2.96
N LEU A 63 -3.52 -19.55 3.86
CA LEU A 63 -2.50 -19.87 4.86
C LEU A 63 -2.94 -19.47 6.26
N ASP A 64 -2.47 -20.21 7.27
CA ASP A 64 -2.67 -19.82 8.67
C ASP A 64 -1.72 -18.66 9.05
N ARG A 65 -2.30 -17.46 9.12
CA ARG A 65 -1.61 -16.23 9.56
C ARG A 65 -1.06 -16.34 10.98
N ALA A 66 -1.70 -17.07 11.89
CA ALA A 66 -1.19 -17.22 13.25
C ALA A 66 0.10 -18.03 13.27
N TYR A 67 0.18 -19.08 12.45
CA TYR A 67 1.38 -19.88 12.27
C TYR A 67 2.50 -19.10 11.56
N LEU A 68 2.18 -18.31 10.53
CA LEU A 68 3.14 -17.42 9.85
C LEU A 68 3.79 -16.43 10.81
N ILE A 69 2.99 -15.77 11.66
CA ILE A 69 3.50 -14.83 12.67
C ILE A 69 4.47 -15.54 13.62
N LYS A 70 4.10 -16.73 14.13
CA LYS A 70 4.99 -17.53 14.99
C LYS A 70 6.28 -17.93 14.29
N LEU A 71 6.21 -18.35 13.02
CA LEU A 71 7.37 -18.78 12.24
C LEU A 71 8.32 -17.61 11.92
N SER A 72 7.77 -16.40 11.74
CA SER A 72 8.56 -15.19 11.52
C SER A 72 9.31 -14.70 12.76
N GLY A 73 8.91 -15.14 13.96
CA GLY A 73 9.45 -14.66 15.23
C GLY A 73 9.06 -13.22 15.60
N LEU A 74 8.08 -12.63 14.89
CA LEU A 74 7.63 -11.27 15.13
C LEU A 74 6.35 -11.23 15.97
N ASN A 75 6.16 -10.12 16.69
CA ASN A 75 4.88 -9.84 17.32
C ASN A 75 3.82 -9.52 16.26
N LYS A 76 2.54 -9.83 16.51
CA LYS A 76 1.43 -9.63 15.56
C LYS A 76 1.37 -8.21 14.98
N LYS A 77 1.55 -7.18 15.83
CA LYS A 77 1.56 -5.77 15.39
C LYS A 77 2.72 -5.47 14.44
N MET A 78 3.92 -5.94 14.81
CA MET A 78 5.12 -5.75 14.00
C MET A 78 5.01 -6.48 12.66
N TYR A 79 4.56 -7.75 12.69
CA TYR A 79 4.35 -8.54 11.50
C TYR A 79 3.41 -7.85 10.50
N GLN A 80 2.24 -7.40 10.98
CA GLN A 80 1.27 -6.69 10.14
C GLN A 80 1.85 -5.38 9.57
N SER A 81 2.58 -4.61 10.39
CA SER A 81 3.23 -3.37 9.94
C SER A 81 4.30 -3.61 8.88
N CYS A 82 5.15 -4.62 9.10
CA CYS A 82 6.20 -5.00 8.16
C CYS A 82 5.60 -5.56 6.87
N LEU A 83 4.64 -6.50 6.95
CA LEU A 83 3.98 -7.08 5.79
C LEU A 83 3.37 -5.99 4.90
N LYS A 84 2.64 -5.04 5.50
CA LYS A 84 2.03 -3.91 4.78
C LYS A 84 3.07 -3.00 4.12
N SER A 85 4.23 -2.83 4.77
CA SER A 85 5.36 -2.09 4.22
C SER A 85 6.02 -2.85 3.06
N PHE A 86 6.15 -4.17 3.15
CA PHE A 86 6.59 -5.02 2.03
C PHE A 86 5.62 -4.92 0.86
N GLU A 87 4.31 -4.97 1.08
CA GLU A 87 3.31 -4.78 0.02
C GLU A 87 3.48 -3.42 -0.68
N CYS A 88 3.64 -2.34 0.09
CA CYS A 88 3.85 -0.99 -0.44
C CYS A 88 5.13 -0.90 -1.28
N LEU A 89 6.25 -1.35 -0.72
CA LEU A 89 7.57 -1.20 -1.34
C LEU A 89 7.76 -2.11 -2.54
N LEU A 90 7.17 -3.30 -2.53
CA LEU A 90 7.19 -4.22 -3.67
C LEU A 90 6.18 -3.82 -4.77
N GLY A 91 5.25 -2.90 -4.47
CA GLY A 91 4.22 -2.47 -5.41
C GLY A 91 3.10 -3.49 -5.58
N LEU A 92 2.82 -4.28 -4.54
CA LEU A 92 1.78 -5.31 -4.53
C LEU A 92 0.43 -4.76 -4.06
N ASN A 93 0.42 -3.55 -3.47
CA ASN A 93 -0.81 -2.90 -3.08
C ASN A 93 -1.64 -2.53 -4.31
N SER A 94 -2.87 -3.00 -4.34
CA SER A 94 -3.93 -2.42 -5.15
C SER A 94 -3.96 -0.92 -4.88
N ASN A 95 -3.80 -0.11 -5.93
CA ASN A 95 -3.86 1.34 -5.84
C ASN A 95 -5.05 1.77 -4.99
N ILE A 96 -4.77 2.43 -3.86
CA ILE A 96 -5.82 2.88 -2.96
C ILE A 96 -6.55 4.03 -3.68
N GLY A 97 -7.80 3.78 -4.05
CA GLY A 97 -8.60 4.76 -4.76
C GLY A 97 -8.92 5.97 -3.88
N ILE A 98 -9.24 7.09 -4.53
CA ILE A 98 -9.70 8.32 -3.84
C ILE A 98 -10.88 7.99 -2.89
N ARG A 99 -11.77 7.10 -3.30
CA ARG A 99 -12.91 6.66 -2.50
C ARG A 99 -12.50 5.85 -1.27
N ASP A 100 -11.55 4.93 -1.40
CA ASP A 100 -11.08 4.11 -0.27
C ASP A 100 -10.41 4.98 0.79
N LEU A 101 -9.61 5.96 0.36
CA LEU A 101 -9.04 6.97 1.25
C LEU A 101 -10.13 7.80 1.91
N ALA A 102 -11.12 8.27 1.14
CA ALA A 102 -12.18 9.10 1.67
C ALA A 102 -13.05 8.38 2.71
N VAL A 103 -13.27 7.06 2.56
CA VAL A 103 -13.93 6.25 3.59
C VAL A 103 -13.07 6.15 4.84
N GLN A 104 -11.75 5.89 4.70
CA GLN A 104 -10.84 5.80 5.84
C GLN A 104 -10.75 7.09 6.66
N PHE A 105 -10.79 8.24 5.99
CA PHE A 105 -10.71 9.56 6.62
C PHE A 105 -12.08 10.23 6.83
N SER A 106 -13.19 9.52 6.58
CA SER A 106 -14.56 10.04 6.71
C SER A 106 -14.82 11.35 5.94
N CYS A 107 -14.23 11.49 4.75
CA CYS A 107 -14.33 12.68 3.88
C CYS A 107 -14.93 12.35 2.50
N THR A 108 -15.96 11.51 2.47
CA THR A 108 -16.63 11.05 1.24
C THR A 108 -17.22 12.18 0.40
N GLU A 109 -17.59 13.30 1.02
CA GLU A 109 -18.07 14.52 0.36
C GLU A 109 -17.01 15.17 -0.56
N ALA A 110 -15.73 15.03 -0.21
CA ALA A 110 -14.61 15.62 -0.94
C ALA A 110 -14.20 14.82 -2.17
N VAL A 111 -14.72 13.61 -2.37
CA VAL A 111 -14.31 12.68 -3.46
C VAL A 111 -14.51 13.30 -4.83
N ASN A 112 -15.65 13.94 -5.08
CA ASN A 112 -15.96 14.54 -6.38
C ASN A 112 -15.01 15.70 -6.72
N LEU A 113 -14.67 16.52 -5.73
CA LEU A 113 -13.74 17.63 -5.90
C LEU A 113 -12.31 17.10 -6.07
N ALA A 114 -11.91 16.07 -5.32
CA ALA A 114 -10.61 15.43 -5.45
C ALA A 114 -10.39 14.85 -6.85
N SER A 115 -11.39 14.16 -7.42
CA SER A 115 -11.34 13.63 -8.79
C SER A 115 -11.18 14.76 -9.82
N LYS A 116 -11.90 15.87 -9.67
CA LYS A 116 -11.76 17.04 -10.56
C LYS A 116 -10.37 17.67 -10.47
N ILE A 117 -9.81 17.79 -9.27
CA ILE A 117 -8.45 18.31 -9.07
C ILE A 117 -7.44 17.41 -9.79
N LEU A 118 -7.56 16.09 -9.63
CA LEU A 118 -6.64 15.14 -10.25
C LEU A 118 -6.73 15.16 -11.79
N GLN A 119 -7.94 15.23 -12.35
CA GLN A 119 -8.16 15.39 -13.79
C GLN A 119 -7.61 16.72 -14.32
N SER A 120 -7.83 17.82 -13.59
CA SER A 120 -7.29 19.12 -13.98
C SER A 120 -5.76 19.13 -13.98
N TYR A 121 -5.15 18.45 -13.00
CA TYR A 121 -3.71 18.27 -12.92
C TYR A 121 -3.18 17.48 -14.13
N GLU A 122 -3.80 16.34 -14.45
CA GLU A 122 -3.45 15.53 -15.62
C GLU A 122 -3.50 16.33 -16.94
N SER A 123 -4.60 17.07 -17.15
CA SER A 123 -4.77 17.91 -18.34
C SER A 123 -3.80 19.10 -18.44
N SER A 124 -3.23 19.54 -17.32
CA SER A 124 -2.28 20.65 -17.28
C SER A 124 -0.83 20.21 -17.48
N LEU A 125 -0.55 18.90 -17.44
CA LEU A 125 0.80 18.37 -17.58
C LEU A 125 1.25 18.38 -19.06
N PRO A 126 2.52 18.73 -19.35
CA PRO A 126 3.11 18.54 -20.66
C PRO A 126 3.09 17.05 -21.06
N GLN A 127 2.92 16.76 -22.36
CA GLN A 127 2.88 15.38 -22.88
C GLN A 127 4.10 14.53 -22.48
N THR A 128 5.27 15.14 -22.32
CA THR A 128 6.49 14.45 -21.87
C THR A 128 6.40 13.93 -20.44
N GLN A 129 5.61 14.59 -19.57
CA GLN A 129 5.43 14.20 -18.17
C GLN A 129 4.24 13.26 -17.98
N GLN A 130 3.23 13.31 -18.86
CA GLN A 130 2.06 12.42 -18.79
C GLN A 130 2.41 10.93 -18.97
N VAL A 131 3.45 10.61 -19.74
CA VAL A 131 3.85 9.21 -20.01
C VAL A 131 4.62 8.57 -18.86
N ASP A 132 5.32 9.38 -18.06
CA ASP A 132 6.17 8.89 -16.95
C ASP A 132 5.46 8.94 -15.58
N LEU A 133 4.40 9.77 -15.46
CA LEU A 133 3.63 9.86 -14.22
C LEU A 133 2.53 8.80 -14.14
N ASP A 134 2.70 7.88 -13.18
CA ASP A 134 1.62 7.04 -12.72
C ASP A 134 0.75 7.78 -11.67
N LEU A 135 -0.37 8.36 -12.12
CA LEU A 135 -1.35 9.06 -11.29
C LEU A 135 -2.14 8.12 -10.36
N SER A 136 -2.07 6.80 -10.59
CA SER A 136 -2.71 5.81 -9.71
C SER A 136 -1.94 5.62 -8.40
N ARG A 137 -0.71 6.14 -8.31
CA ARG A 137 0.09 6.09 -7.08
C ARG A 137 -0.64 6.85 -5.96
N PRO A 138 -0.65 6.30 -4.72
CA PRO A 138 -1.29 6.93 -3.57
C PRO A 138 -0.84 8.37 -3.29
N LEU A 139 0.34 8.78 -3.75
CA LEU A 139 0.84 10.15 -3.63
C LEU A 139 -0.13 11.18 -4.24
N PHE A 140 -0.62 10.93 -5.46
CA PHE A 140 -1.48 11.89 -6.17
C PHE A 140 -2.91 11.86 -5.62
N THR A 141 -3.44 10.66 -5.36
CA THR A 141 -4.81 10.51 -4.82
C THR A 141 -4.94 11.11 -3.42
N THR A 142 -3.93 10.97 -2.55
CA THR A 142 -3.91 11.60 -1.22
C THR A 142 -3.77 13.12 -1.29
N ALA A 143 -2.90 13.65 -2.15
CA ALA A 143 -2.72 15.09 -2.33
C ALA A 143 -3.99 15.77 -2.86
N ALA A 144 -4.67 15.14 -3.82
CA ALA A 144 -5.93 15.64 -4.37
C ALA A 144 -7.03 15.65 -3.30
N LEU A 145 -7.16 14.58 -2.51
CA LEU A 145 -8.14 14.49 -1.43
C LEU A 145 -7.88 15.51 -0.32
N LEU A 146 -6.62 15.68 0.10
CA LEU A 146 -6.24 16.70 1.08
C LEU A 146 -6.59 18.11 0.60
N SER A 147 -6.30 18.40 -0.67
CA SER A 147 -6.60 19.69 -1.29
C SER A 147 -8.11 19.96 -1.37
N ALA A 148 -8.89 18.93 -1.71
CA ALA A 148 -10.34 19.00 -1.74
C ALA A 148 -10.93 19.25 -0.34
N CYS A 149 -10.47 18.52 0.67
CA CYS A 149 -10.90 18.72 2.07
C CYS A 149 -10.60 20.14 2.55
N LYS A 150 -9.38 20.64 2.32
CA LYS A 150 -9.01 22.01 2.70
C LYS A 150 -9.88 23.07 2.02
N ARG A 151 -10.22 22.88 0.75
CA ARG A 151 -11.06 23.83 0.00
C ARG A 151 -12.51 23.79 0.48
N SER A 152 -13.04 22.62 0.82
CA SER A 152 -14.39 22.48 1.40
C SER A 152 -14.49 23.20 2.75
N TRP A 153 -13.51 22.99 3.64
CA TRP A 153 -13.48 23.61 4.96
C TRP A 153 -13.33 25.13 4.90
N ARG A 154 -12.53 25.64 3.95
CA ARG A 154 -12.37 27.09 3.76
C ARG A 154 -13.67 27.75 3.29
N PHE A 155 -14.51 27.02 2.54
CA PHE A 155 -15.81 27.52 2.12
C PHE A 155 -16.82 27.55 3.28
N SER A 156 -16.79 26.55 4.17
CA SER A 156 -17.67 26.51 5.36
C SER A 156 -17.43 27.66 6.33
N TYR A 157 -16.18 28.12 6.50
CA TYR A 157 -15.85 29.27 7.36
C TYR A 157 -16.19 30.63 6.73
N SER A 158 -16.14 30.76 5.40
CA SER A 158 -16.54 32.00 4.72
C SER A 158 -18.05 32.21 4.72
N THR A 159 -18.86 31.14 4.73
CA THR A 159 -20.32 31.25 4.84
C THR A 159 -20.84 31.55 6.24
N THR A 160 -20.00 31.50 7.27
CA THR A 160 -20.38 31.88 8.65
C THR A 160 -20.14 33.35 8.96
N GLU A 161 -19.31 34.07 8.19
CA GLU A 161 -19.06 35.50 8.41
C GLU A 161 -20.12 36.42 7.76
N GLU A 162 -20.89 35.96 6.77
CA GLU A 162 -21.93 36.79 6.13
C GLU A 162 -23.30 36.78 6.85
N LYS A 163 -23.39 36.23 8.07
CA LYS A 163 -24.66 36.17 8.84
C LYS A 163 -24.69 36.98 10.14
N GLU A 164 -23.63 37.70 10.50
CA GLU A 164 -23.58 38.50 11.74
C GLU A 164 -23.75 40.03 11.53
N ASP A 165 -23.90 40.53 10.30
CA ASP A 165 -24.13 41.97 10.03
C ASP A 165 -25.59 42.27 9.63
N SER A 166 -26.55 41.86 10.45
CA SER A 166 -27.92 42.38 10.43
C SER A 166 -28.60 42.19 11.78
N ASP A 167 -28.30 43.11 12.72
CA ASP A 167 -29.22 43.63 13.73
C ASP A 167 -28.75 45.02 14.19
#